data_AF-A0A9Q0T3U0-F1
#
_entry.id   AF-A0A9Q0T3U0-F1
#
_cell.length_a   1.000
_cell.length_b   1.000
_cell.length_c   1.000
_cell.angle_alpha   90.00
_cell.angle_beta   90.00
_cell.angle_gamma   90.00
#
_symmetry.space_group_name_H-M   'P 1'
#
loop_
_entity.id
_entity.type
_entity.pdbx_description
1 polymer ?
#
loop_
_entity_poly.entity_id
_entity_poly.type
_entity_poly.pdbx_seq_one_letter_code
_entity_poly.pdbx_strand_id
1 'polypeptide(L)'
;MTKEFHGRVLEFFNNECAVQILMTWISPVALDLESVFKVHPHGCLLILSRDMDFIQGYKILKPLLDPKHRVAAITPDLSFMFKKTPAETWFEEMMNLGEIPFPKSIKPH
;
A
#
# COMPACT_ATOMS: atom_id res chain seq x y z
N MET A 1 16.98 -0.78 -0.73
CA MET A 1 15.60 -0.38 -0.37
C MET A 1 14.61 -1.51 -0.62
N THR A 2 14.66 -2.20 -1.76
CA THR A 2 13.79 -3.36 -2.09
C THR A 2 13.71 -4.47 -1.02
N LYS A 3 14.84 -4.88 -0.42
CA LYS A 3 14.86 -5.90 0.66
C LYS A 3 14.14 -5.47 1.93
N GLU A 4 14.18 -4.18 2.26
CA GLU A 4 13.52 -3.61 3.43
C GLU A 4 11.99 -3.60 3.25
N PHE A 5 11.52 -3.15 2.08
CA PHE A 5 10.09 -3.19 1.74
C PHE A 5 9.54 -4.61 1.80
N HIS A 6 10.17 -5.54 1.08
CA HIS A 6 9.70 -6.93 1.03
C HIS A 6 9.75 -7.60 2.40
N GLY A 7 10.82 -7.39 3.17
CA GLY A 7 10.96 -7.90 4.53
C GLY A 7 9.84 -7.42 5.46
N ARG A 8 9.56 -6.11 5.48
CA ARG A 8 8.49 -5.53 6.31
C ARG A 8 7.10 -6.02 5.92
N VAL A 9 6.84 -6.21 4.62
CA VAL A 9 5.57 -6.78 4.12
C VAL A 9 5.40 -8.23 4.60
N LEU A 10 6.44 -9.04 4.45
CA LEU A 10 6.41 -10.43 4.91
C LEU A 10 6.23 -10.50 6.42
N GLU A 11 7.02 -9.75 7.19
CA GLU A 11 6.93 -9.73 8.66
C GLU A 11 5.53 -9.35 9.16
N PHE A 12 4.88 -8.37 8.51
CA PHE A 12 3.53 -7.96 8.86
C PHE A 12 2.51 -9.10 8.66
N PHE A 13 2.55 -9.77 7.50
CA PHE A 13 1.60 -10.83 7.13
C PHE A 13 1.97 -12.24 7.60
N ASN A 14 3.19 -12.49 8.06
CA ASN A 14 3.64 -13.79 8.57
C ASN A 14 3.00 -14.14 9.92
N ASN A 15 2.26 -13.20 10.51
CA ASN A 15 1.38 -13.47 11.62
C ASN A 15 0.01 -13.94 11.10
N GLU A 16 -0.66 -14.83 11.82
CA GLU A 16 -1.96 -15.41 11.41
C GLU A 16 -3.02 -14.32 11.13
N CYS A 17 -3.13 -13.91 9.87
CA CYS A 17 -4.11 -12.97 9.35
C CYS A 17 -5.06 -13.77 8.46
N ALA A 18 -6.32 -13.95 8.87
CA ALA A 18 -7.30 -14.71 8.07
C ALA A 18 -7.62 -13.99 6.75
N VAL A 19 -7.53 -12.67 6.74
CA VAL A 19 -7.72 -11.81 5.56
C VAL A 19 -6.59 -10.79 5.52
N GLN A 20 -5.97 -10.64 4.36
CA GLN A 20 -4.92 -9.66 4.09
C GLN A 20 -5.45 -8.59 3.15
N ILE A 21 -5.40 -7.34 3.57
CA ILE A 21 -5.92 -6.19 2.82
C ILE A 21 -4.74 -5.27 2.53
N LEU A 22 -4.55 -4.92 1.26
CA LEU A 22 -3.61 -3.87 0.84
C LEU A 22 -4.41 -2.69 0.31
N MET A 23 -4.13 -1.49 0.83
CA MET A 23 -4.76 -0.25 0.37
C MET A 23 -3.72 0.83 0.12
N THR A 24 -3.93 1.65 -0.91
CA THR A 24 -3.17 2.89 -1.13
C THR A 24 -3.87 4.05 -0.42
N TRP A 25 -3.12 4.92 0.25
CA TRP A 25 -3.68 6.10 0.89
C TRP A 25 -3.80 7.25 -0.12
N ILE A 26 -4.98 7.48 -0.69
CA ILE A 26 -5.17 8.45 -1.78
C ILE A 26 -5.56 9.84 -1.26
N SER A 27 -6.18 9.96 -0.08
CA SER A 27 -6.54 11.23 0.57
C SER A 27 -7.19 10.96 1.94
N PRO A 28 -7.17 11.90 2.90
CA PRO A 28 -7.89 11.79 4.19
C PRO A 28 -9.42 11.78 4.09
N VAL A 29 -10.01 11.77 2.88
CA VAL A 29 -11.45 11.52 2.72
C VAL A 29 -11.71 10.13 3.30
N ALA A 30 -12.37 10.14 4.46
CA ALA A 30 -12.40 9.04 5.41
C ALA A 30 -12.73 7.70 4.76
N LEU A 31 -11.68 6.94 4.43
CA LEU A 31 -11.77 5.50 4.49
C LEU A 31 -12.12 5.20 5.95
N ASP A 32 -13.36 4.76 6.16
CA ASP A 32 -13.79 4.27 7.46
C ASP A 32 -13.06 2.96 7.73
N LEU A 33 -11.85 3.08 8.28
CA LEU A 33 -11.04 1.95 8.69
C LEU A 33 -11.78 1.10 9.72
N GLU A 34 -12.69 1.69 10.51
CA GLU A 34 -13.55 0.89 11.39
C GLU A 34 -14.51 -0.01 10.61
N SER A 35 -15.06 0.45 9.48
CA SER A 35 -15.91 -0.38 8.62
C SER A 35 -15.16 -1.60 8.08
N VAL A 36 -13.92 -1.40 7.65
CA VAL A 36 -13.04 -2.51 7.21
C VAL A 36 -12.89 -3.56 8.30
N PHE A 37 -12.68 -3.11 9.53
CA PHE A 37 -12.53 -3.99 10.69
C PHE A 37 -13.86 -4.58 11.21
N LYS A 38 -14.99 -3.90 11.02
CA LYS A 38 -16.32 -4.46 11.29
C LYS A 38 -16.61 -5.65 10.39
N VAL A 39 -16.21 -5.58 9.11
CA VAL A 39 -16.39 -6.67 8.14
C VAL A 39 -15.32 -7.75 8.32
N HIS A 40 -14.09 -7.37 8.68
CA HIS A 40 -12.96 -8.28 8.88
C HIS A 40 -12.30 -8.06 10.27
N PRO A 41 -12.90 -8.58 11.36
CA PRO A 41 -12.42 -8.34 12.73
C PRO A 41 -11.05 -8.95 13.04
N HIS A 42 -10.62 -9.92 12.24
CA HIS A 42 -9.30 -10.56 12.31
C HIS A 42 -8.46 -10.30 11.06
N GLY A 43 -8.85 -9.27 10.29
CA GLY A 43 -8.13 -8.85 9.10
C GLY A 43 -6.86 -8.07 9.45
N CYS A 44 -5.89 -8.12 8.55
CA CYS A 44 -4.69 -7.31 8.60
C CYS A 44 -4.71 -6.34 7.44
N LEU A 45 -4.58 -5.05 7.75
CA LEU A 45 -4.55 -3.97 6.78
C LEU A 45 -3.14 -3.40 6.65
N LEU A 46 -2.59 -3.50 5.45
CA LEU A 46 -1.35 -2.84 5.08
C LEU A 46 -1.64 -1.63 4.17
N ILE A 47 -1.25 -0.45 4.62
CA ILE A 47 -1.39 0.80 3.90
C ILE A 47 -0.09 1.09 3.14
N LEU A 48 -0.15 1.18 1.82
CA LEU A 48 0.95 1.59 0.96
C LEU A 48 0.94 3.11 0.83
N SER A 49 1.76 3.79 1.63
CA SER A 49 1.88 5.24 1.59
C SER A 49 3.14 5.74 2.30
N ARG A 50 3.90 6.60 1.62
CA ARG A 50 5.09 7.24 2.17
C ARG A 50 4.76 8.14 3.35
N ASP A 51 3.69 8.92 3.25
CA ASP A 51 3.31 9.88 4.28
C ASP A 51 2.74 9.17 5.52
N MET A 52 2.06 8.03 5.32
CA MET A 52 1.57 7.22 6.41
C MET A 52 2.66 6.37 7.07
N ASP A 53 3.73 6.03 6.35
CA ASP A 53 4.94 5.36 6.86
C ASP A 53 5.92 6.34 7.53
N PHE A 54 5.39 7.39 8.15
CA PHE A 54 6.13 8.34 8.96
C PHE A 54 5.41 8.59 10.29
N ILE A 55 6.07 9.30 11.22
CA ILE A 55 5.57 9.61 12.57
C ILE A 55 4.15 10.23 12.56
N GLN A 56 3.83 11.13 11.62
CA GLN A 56 2.47 11.70 11.56
C GLN A 56 1.43 10.64 11.18
N GLY A 57 1.74 9.77 10.21
CA GLY A 57 0.89 8.63 9.85
C GLY A 57 0.62 7.70 11.03
N TYR A 58 1.65 7.38 11.81
CA TYR A 58 1.47 6.59 13.04
C TYR A 58 0.51 7.26 14.02
N LYS A 59 0.57 8.59 14.21
CA LYS A 59 -0.38 9.32 15.08
C LYS A 59 -1.82 9.21 14.59
N ILE A 60 -2.03 9.18 13.27
CA ILE A 60 -3.35 9.00 12.64
C ILE A 60 -3.85 7.55 12.84
N LEU A 61 -2.96 6.56 12.72
CA LEU A 61 -3.33 5.15 12.86
C LEU A 61 -3.47 4.69 14.31
N LYS A 62 -2.78 5.34 15.25
CA LYS A 62 -2.74 4.95 16.66
C LYS A 62 -4.12 4.71 17.30
N PRO A 63 -5.15 5.55 17.08
CA PRO A 63 -6.49 5.32 17.62
C PRO A 63 -7.17 4.03 17.11
N LEU A 64 -6.73 3.51 15.96
CA LEU A 64 -7.27 2.31 15.32
C LEU A 64 -6.50 1.04 15.69
N LEU A 65 -5.36 1.17 16.37
CA LEU A 65 -4.57 0.05 16.85
C LEU A 65 -5.27 -0.55 18.07
N ASP A 66 -6.02 -1.63 17.84
CA ASP A 66 -6.62 -2.49 18.87
C ASP A 66 -5.90 -3.85 18.84
N PRO A 67 -5.75 -4.56 19.96
CA PRO A 67 -5.26 -5.94 19.96
C PRO A 67 -5.90 -6.88 18.91
N LYS A 68 -7.14 -6.59 18.48
CA LYS A 68 -7.88 -7.35 17.46
C LYS A 68 -7.60 -6.90 16.03
N HIS A 69 -7.18 -5.66 15.82
CA HIS A 69 -7.04 -5.04 14.50
C HIS A 69 -5.57 -4.70 14.21
N ARG A 70 -4.99 -5.34 13.20
CA ARG A 70 -3.62 -5.05 12.78
C ARG A 70 -3.62 -4.11 11.60
N VAL A 71 -3.06 -2.91 11.81
CA VAL A 71 -2.80 -1.92 10.76
C VAL A 71 -1.32 -1.57 10.75
N ALA A 72 -0.72 -1.52 9.58
CA ALA A 72 0.59 -0.90 9.38
C ALA A 72 0.59 -0.04 8.12
N ALA A 73 1.53 0.89 8.06
CA ALA A 73 1.85 1.62 6.83
C ALA A 73 3.29 1.31 6.41
N ILE A 74 3.51 1.18 5.10
CA ILE A 74 4.82 0.96 4.50
C ILE A 74 4.93 1.83 3.24
N THR A 75 6.08 2.48 3.07
CA THR A 75 6.45 3.15 1.83
C THR A 75 6.64 2.10 0.72
N PRO A 76 5.86 2.13 -0.37
CA PRO A 76 6.00 1.14 -1.42
C PRO A 76 7.30 1.31 -2.18
N ASP A 77 7.98 0.20 -2.46
CA ASP A 77 9.03 0.15 -3.48
C ASP A 77 8.38 -0.18 -4.83
N LEU A 78 7.99 0.86 -5.58
CA LEU A 78 7.26 0.69 -6.84
C LEU A 78 8.07 -0.07 -7.90
N SER A 79 9.40 0.12 -7.92
CA SER A 79 10.29 -0.63 -8.80
C SER A 79 10.27 -2.13 -8.49
N PHE A 80 10.20 -2.50 -7.21
CA PHE A 80 10.00 -3.89 -6.80
C PHE A 80 8.61 -4.41 -7.16
N MET A 81 7.56 -3.63 -6.86
CA MET A 81 6.18 -4.04 -7.06
C MET A 81 5.84 -4.29 -8.53
N PHE A 82 6.35 -3.44 -9.43
CA PHE A 82 6.08 -3.57 -10.86
C PHE A 82 7.01 -4.56 -11.56
N LYS A 83 8.10 -5.02 -10.92
CA LYS A 83 9.04 -5.97 -11.51
C LYS A 83 8.30 -7.24 -12.01
N LYS A 84 8.54 -7.63 -13.26
CA LYS A 84 7.89 -8.76 -13.94
C LYS A 84 6.36 -8.66 -14.04
N THR A 85 5.80 -7.46 -13.90
CA THR A 85 4.38 -7.19 -14.17
C THR A 85 4.24 -6.50 -15.53
N PRO A 86 3.07 -6.55 -16.17
CA PRO A 86 2.82 -5.79 -17.40
C PRO A 86 3.02 -4.26 -17.24
N ALA A 87 3.00 -3.75 -16.02
CA ALA A 87 3.21 -2.33 -15.72
C ALA A 87 4.69 -1.93 -15.61
N GLU A 88 5.64 -2.88 -15.64
CA GLU A 88 7.07 -2.62 -15.50
C GLU A 88 7.57 -1.61 -16.54
N THR A 89 7.34 -1.90 -17.81
CA THR A 89 7.80 -1.04 -18.93
C THR A 89 7.17 0.34 -18.87
N TRP A 90 5.87 0.42 -18.53
CA TRP A 90 5.19 1.71 -18.37
C TRP A 90 5.80 2.53 -17.23
N PHE A 91 6.12 1.89 -16.10
CA PHE A 91 6.73 2.57 -14.95
C PHE A 91 8.15 3.04 -15.27
N GLU A 92 8.96 2.22 -15.96
CA GLU A 92 10.29 2.61 -16.43
C GLU A 92 10.24 3.79 -17.41
N GLU A 93 9.31 3.78 -18.38
CA GLU A 93 9.08 4.90 -19.30
C GLU A 93 8.71 6.19 -18.52
N MET A 94 7.81 6.11 -17.53
CA MET A 94 7.40 7.24 -16.69
C MET A 94 8.57 7.83 -15.89
N MET A 95 9.38 6.98 -15.25
CA MET A 95 10.51 7.41 -14.43
C MET A 95 11.63 8.06 -15.26
N ASN A 96 11.81 7.63 -16.52
CA ASN A 96 12.81 8.18 -17.41
C ASN A 96 12.39 9.51 -18.05
N LEU A 97 11.11 9.68 -18.37
CA LEU A 97 10.60 10.88 -19.05
C LEU A 97 10.22 12.00 -18.07
N GLY A 98 9.93 11.66 -16.81
CA GLY A 98 9.36 12.62 -15.84
C GLY A 98 7.92 13.03 -16.19
N GLU A 99 7.30 12.36 -17.15
CA GLU A 99 5.94 12.58 -17.62
C GLU A 99 5.17 11.25 -17.59
N ILE A 100 3.85 11.31 -17.41
CA ILE A 100 2.99 10.12 -17.43
C ILE A 100 2.82 9.68 -18.89
N PRO A 101 3.44 8.55 -19.33
CA PRO A 101 3.27 8.09 -20.70
C PRO A 101 1.86 7.52 -20.83
N PHE A 102 1.12 7.96 -21.85
CA PHE A 102 -0.19 7.39 -22.14
C PHE A 102 -0.03 5.90 -22.46
N PRO A 103 -0.83 5.01 -21.85
CA PRO A 103 -0.81 3.60 -22.19
C PRO A 103 -1.07 3.44 -23.69
N LYS A 104 -0.18 2.74 -24.40
CA LYS A 104 -0.31 2.48 -25.85
C LYS A 104 -1.61 1.74 -26.22
N SER A 105 -2.31 1.18 -25.23
CA SER A 105 -3.63 0.55 -25.33
C SER A 105 -4.81 1.54 -25.35
N ILE A 106 -4.59 2.80 -25.00
CA ILE A 106 -5.60 3.87 -25.05
C ILE A 106 -5.17 4.82 -26.17
N LYS A 107 -5.37 4.41 -27.43
CA LYS A 107 -5.38 5.38 -28.52
C LYS A 107 -6.76 6.05 -28.51
N PRO A 108 -6.86 7.37 -28.28
CA PRO A 108 -8.10 8.06 -28.55
C PRO A 108 -8.39 7.95 -30.05
N HIS A 109 -9.61 7.50 -30.38
CA HIS A 109 -10.15 7.54 -31.73
C HIS A 109 -10.38 8.97 -32.20
#